data_AF-M3C6L4-F1
#
_entry.id   AF-M3C6L4-F1
#
_cell.length_a   1.000
_cell.length_b   1.000
_cell.length_c   1.000
_cell.angle_alpha   90.00
_cell.angle_beta   90.00
_cell.angle_gamma   90.00
#
_symmetry.space_group_name_H-M   'P 1'
#
loop_
_entity.id
_entity.type
_entity.pdbx_description
1 polymer ?
#
loop_
_entity_poly.entity_id
_entity_poly.type
_entity_poly.pdbx_seq_one_letter_code
_entity_poly.pdbx_strand_id
1 'polypeptide(L)'
;MIPVRCEPVTVDTYEAVIALDVGPGQRGFVAPNVRSLADAWAYPTADPLALLHGSELIGFALLHPSEDDPGTVSLSRYMIDRRFQGRRLGHAGLAAVLDRARAAGHTRMRLSVVPGNHVAFRLCRAAGFGETGDLDDGEIVLTRDLTPADATTSPGA
;
A
#
# COMPACT_ATOMS: atom_id res chain seq x y z
N MET A 1 -19.58 0.86 10.66
CA MET A 1 -18.83 1.37 9.48
C MET A 1 -18.39 0.15 8.70
N ILE A 2 -18.60 0.12 7.38
CA ILE A 2 -18.17 -1.03 6.56
C ILE A 2 -16.64 -0.94 6.44
N PRO A 3 -15.88 -2.01 6.75
CA PRO A 3 -14.43 -1.98 6.62
C PRO A 3 -14.01 -1.98 5.14
N VAL A 4 -12.83 -1.43 4.86
CA VAL A 4 -12.17 -1.65 3.56
C VAL A 4 -11.53 -3.04 3.58
N ARG A 5 -11.71 -3.78 2.49
CA ARG A 5 -11.08 -5.09 2.28
C ARG A 5 -10.02 -4.99 1.18
N CYS A 6 -8.98 -5.80 1.32
CA CYS A 6 -7.97 -6.04 0.30
C CYS A 6 -8.18 -7.43 -0.26
N GLU A 7 -8.44 -7.52 -1.56
CA GLU A 7 -8.62 -8.79 -2.27
C GLU A 7 -7.66 -8.83 -3.47
N PRO A 8 -7.13 -10.01 -3.85
CA PRO A 8 -6.28 -10.11 -5.05
C PRO A 8 -7.00 -9.56 -6.28
N VAL A 9 -6.26 -8.88 -7.16
CA VAL A 9 -6.78 -8.54 -8.49
C VAL A 9 -6.99 -9.83 -9.28
N THR A 10 -8.15 -9.94 -9.93
CA THR A 10 -8.59 -11.10 -10.70
C THR A 10 -9.00 -10.69 -12.11
N VAL A 11 -9.34 -11.68 -12.93
CA VAL A 11 -9.93 -11.47 -14.27
C VAL A 11 -11.22 -10.64 -14.24
N ASP A 12 -11.94 -10.66 -13.11
CA ASP A 12 -13.21 -9.92 -12.95
C ASP A 12 -12.98 -8.47 -12.52
N THR A 13 -11.81 -8.13 -11.98
CA THR A 13 -11.55 -6.82 -11.36
C THR A 13 -10.49 -5.99 -12.08
N TYR A 14 -9.62 -6.60 -12.90
CA TYR A 14 -8.47 -5.91 -13.47
C TYR A 14 -8.85 -4.71 -14.37
N GLU A 15 -9.90 -4.80 -15.18
CA GLU A 15 -10.35 -3.69 -16.03
C GLU A 15 -10.80 -2.50 -15.19
N ALA A 16 -11.57 -2.78 -14.14
CA ALA A 16 -12.04 -1.76 -13.21
C ALA A 16 -10.86 -1.12 -12.44
N VAL A 17 -9.83 -1.91 -12.08
CA VAL A 17 -8.59 -1.40 -11.49
C VAL A 17 -7.84 -0.49 -12.45
N ILE A 18 -7.74 -0.85 -13.73
CA ILE A 18 -7.10 -0.02 -14.77
C ILE A 18 -7.84 1.32 -14.92
N ALA A 19 -9.16 1.32 -14.80
CA ALA A 19 -10.00 2.50 -14.95
C ALA A 19 -9.99 3.46 -13.75
N LEU A 20 -9.41 3.09 -12.60
CA LEU A 20 -9.32 3.97 -11.44
C LEU A 20 -8.47 5.21 -11.77
N ASP A 21 -8.94 6.38 -11.34
CA ASP A 21 -8.26 7.65 -11.60
C ASP A 21 -8.07 8.44 -10.30
N VAL A 22 -6.89 9.03 -10.14
CA VAL A 22 -6.62 9.99 -9.06
C VAL A 22 -7.05 11.40 -9.48
N GLY A 23 -7.22 12.30 -8.50
CA GLY A 23 -7.46 13.71 -8.79
C GLY A 23 -6.32 14.31 -9.63
N PRO A 24 -6.58 15.36 -10.45
CA PRO A 24 -5.57 15.95 -11.35
C PRO A 24 -4.26 16.32 -10.66
N GLY A 25 -4.30 16.81 -9.42
CA GLY A 25 -3.12 17.17 -8.62
C GLY A 25 -2.28 15.99 -8.12
N GLN A 26 -2.71 14.75 -8.34
CA GLN A 26 -2.00 13.53 -7.91
C GLN A 26 -1.49 12.67 -9.06
N ARG A 27 -1.91 12.94 -10.30
CA ARG A 27 -1.56 12.12 -11.48
C ARG A 27 -0.06 12.05 -11.74
N GLY A 28 0.71 13.07 -11.37
CA GLY A 28 2.17 13.08 -11.50
C GLY A 28 2.92 12.25 -10.47
N PHE A 29 2.24 11.74 -9.43
CA PHE A 29 2.88 11.02 -8.33
C PHE A 29 2.63 9.51 -8.35
N VAL A 30 1.82 9.01 -9.28
CA VAL A 30 1.46 7.58 -9.34
C VAL A 30 1.52 7.11 -10.78
N ALA A 31 2.24 6.03 -11.04
CA ALA A 31 2.25 5.41 -12.36
C ALA A 31 0.85 4.84 -12.71
N PRO A 32 0.48 4.77 -13.99
CA PRO A 32 -0.78 4.15 -14.41
C PRO A 32 -0.93 2.71 -13.89
N ASN A 33 -2.14 2.34 -13.46
CA ASN A 33 -2.40 1.00 -12.91
C ASN A 33 -2.12 -0.11 -13.93
N VAL A 34 -2.28 0.14 -15.22
CA VAL A 34 -1.90 -0.82 -16.28
C VAL A 34 -0.42 -1.20 -16.24
N ARG A 35 0.47 -0.22 -15.97
CA ARG A 35 1.90 -0.50 -15.80
C ARG A 35 2.13 -1.35 -14.55
N SER A 36 1.46 -1.02 -13.45
CA SER A 36 1.56 -1.76 -12.19
C SER A 36 1.11 -3.22 -12.32
N LEU A 37 0.05 -3.49 -13.10
CA LEU A 37 -0.39 -4.85 -13.38
C LEU A 37 0.58 -5.60 -14.32
N ALA A 38 1.18 -4.90 -15.29
CA ALA A 38 2.23 -5.47 -16.12
C ALA A 38 3.49 -5.82 -15.31
N ASP A 39 3.90 -4.92 -14.39
CA ASP A 39 4.98 -5.18 -13.43
C ASP A 39 4.64 -6.43 -12.60
N ALA A 40 3.42 -6.54 -12.06
CA ALA A 40 2.99 -7.72 -11.29
C ALA A 40 2.97 -9.02 -12.10
N TRP A 41 2.67 -8.95 -13.41
CA TRP A 41 2.77 -10.11 -14.29
C TRP A 41 4.23 -10.54 -14.52
N ALA A 42 5.15 -9.57 -14.62
CA ALA A 42 6.57 -9.83 -14.82
C ALA A 42 7.29 -10.30 -13.54
N TYR A 43 6.80 -9.91 -12.36
CA TYR A 43 7.33 -10.30 -11.06
C TYR A 43 6.30 -11.15 -10.29
N PRO A 44 6.33 -12.50 -10.42
CA PRO A 44 5.28 -13.38 -9.88
C PRO A 44 5.10 -13.36 -8.36
N THR A 45 6.08 -12.82 -7.63
CA THR A 45 6.01 -12.62 -6.17
C THR A 45 5.25 -11.34 -5.78
N ALA A 46 4.98 -10.46 -6.75
CA ALA A 46 4.19 -9.26 -6.53
C ALA A 46 2.73 -9.60 -6.23
N ASP A 47 2.09 -8.79 -5.39
CA ASP A 47 0.73 -9.01 -4.92
C ASP A 47 -0.13 -7.77 -5.25
N PRO A 48 -0.77 -7.74 -6.43
CA PRO A 48 -1.70 -6.69 -6.81
C PRO A 48 -3.04 -6.86 -6.07
N LEU A 49 -3.47 -5.81 -5.39
CA LEU A 49 -4.64 -5.84 -4.51
C LEU A 49 -5.68 -4.80 -4.95
N ALA A 50 -6.92 -5.25 -5.11
CA ALA A 50 -8.11 -4.43 -5.21
C ALA A 50 -8.57 -3.99 -3.81
N LEU A 51 -8.85 -2.69 -3.64
CA LEU A 51 -9.38 -2.15 -2.39
C LEU A 51 -10.89 -1.97 -2.52
N LEU A 52 -11.67 -2.68 -1.70
CA LEU A 52 -13.13 -2.66 -1.74
C LEU A 52 -13.74 -2.06 -0.48
N HIS A 53 -14.74 -1.20 -0.64
CA HIS A 53 -15.58 -0.71 0.46
C HIS A 53 -17.03 -1.13 0.21
N GLY A 54 -17.46 -2.21 0.88
CA GLY A 54 -18.69 -2.91 0.51
C GLY A 54 -18.49 -3.70 -0.78
N SER A 55 -19.29 -3.39 -1.80
CA SER A 55 -19.17 -3.92 -3.17
C SER A 55 -18.45 -2.96 -4.13
N GLU A 56 -18.10 -1.75 -3.68
CA GLU A 56 -17.48 -0.73 -4.52
C GLU A 56 -15.96 -0.93 -4.56
N LEU A 57 -15.40 -1.00 -5.77
CA LEU A 57 -13.96 -0.90 -5.98
C LEU A 57 -13.53 0.56 -5.81
N ILE A 58 -12.77 0.83 -4.74
CA ILE A 58 -12.41 2.20 -4.36
C ILE A 58 -10.94 2.54 -4.61
N GLY A 59 -10.09 1.56 -4.87
CA GLY A 59 -8.65 1.79 -4.96
C GLY A 59 -7.85 0.55 -5.34
N PHE A 60 -6.54 0.75 -5.38
CA PHE A 60 -5.57 -0.26 -5.79
C PHE A 60 -4.30 -0.14 -4.93
N ALA A 61 -3.70 -1.29 -4.63
CA ALA A 61 -2.38 -1.37 -4.03
C ALA A 61 -1.53 -2.43 -4.73
N LEU A 62 -0.21 -2.25 -4.73
CA LEU A 62 0.74 -3.24 -5.24
C LEU A 62 1.85 -3.45 -4.22
N LEU A 63 1.98 -4.69 -3.75
CA LEU A 63 3.03 -5.11 -2.84
C LEU A 63 4.11 -5.91 -3.58
N HIS A 64 5.36 -5.73 -3.18
CA HIS A 64 6.51 -6.51 -3.63
C HIS A 64 7.29 -7.02 -2.41
N PRO A 65 7.32 -8.32 -2.13
CA PRO A 65 8.22 -8.89 -1.14
C PRO A 65 9.68 -8.54 -1.47
N SER A 66 10.47 -8.20 -0.44
CA SER A 66 11.92 -7.99 -0.61
C SER A 66 12.63 -9.33 -0.78
N GLU A 67 13.50 -9.44 -1.77
CA GLU A 67 14.37 -10.61 -1.95
C GLU A 67 15.57 -10.58 -0.99
N ASP A 68 16.06 -9.38 -0.66
CA ASP A 68 17.25 -9.18 0.18
C ASP A 68 16.96 -9.15 1.69
N ASP A 69 15.71 -8.88 2.08
CA ASP A 69 15.28 -8.81 3.48
C ASP A 69 14.01 -9.65 3.70
N PRO A 70 14.16 -10.96 3.99
CA PRO A 70 13.07 -11.90 4.22
C PRO A 70 12.22 -11.51 5.45
N GLY A 71 11.23 -10.65 5.23
CA GLY A 71 10.40 -10.06 6.29
C GLY A 71 9.87 -8.68 5.90
N THR A 72 10.57 -8.00 5.00
CA THR A 72 10.16 -6.70 4.45
C THR A 72 9.32 -6.87 3.18
N VAL A 73 8.26 -6.07 3.08
CA VAL A 73 7.46 -5.90 1.85
C VAL A 73 7.39 -4.44 1.46
N SER A 74 7.53 -4.15 0.17
CA SER A 74 7.46 -2.81 -0.38
C SER A 74 6.06 -2.51 -0.93
N LEU A 75 5.45 -1.41 -0.50
CA LEU A 75 4.23 -0.87 -1.08
C LEU A 75 4.58 0.07 -2.23
N SER A 76 4.61 -0.47 -3.45
CA SER A 76 5.08 0.25 -4.65
C SER A 76 3.99 1.10 -5.29
N ARG A 77 2.72 0.77 -5.05
CA ARG A 77 1.57 1.54 -5.52
C ARG A 77 0.50 1.56 -4.45
N TYR A 78 -0.10 2.73 -4.27
CA TYR A 78 -1.27 2.88 -3.43
C TYR A 78 -2.09 4.07 -3.94
N MET A 79 -3.35 3.83 -4.29
CA MET A 79 -4.26 4.89 -4.72
C MET A 79 -5.70 4.61 -4.31
N ILE A 80 -6.42 5.69 -4.04
CA ILE A 80 -7.88 5.71 -3.89
C ILE A 80 -8.43 6.53 -5.05
N ASP A 81 -9.42 5.99 -5.74
CA ASP A 81 -10.10 6.67 -6.83
C ASP A 81 -10.72 7.98 -6.33
N ARG A 82 -10.58 9.03 -7.13
CA ARG A 82 -11.02 10.39 -6.84
C ARG A 82 -12.47 10.48 -6.34
N ARG A 83 -13.36 9.60 -6.79
CA ARG A 83 -14.78 9.54 -6.39
C ARG A 83 -14.96 9.23 -4.90
N PHE A 84 -13.97 8.57 -4.30
CA PHE A 84 -13.99 8.07 -2.92
C PHE A 84 -12.99 8.81 -1.99
N GLN A 85 -12.23 9.77 -2.51
CA GLN A 85 -11.32 10.58 -1.71
C GLN A 85 -12.05 11.54 -0.76
N GLY A 86 -11.34 12.07 0.24
CA GLY A 86 -11.91 12.98 1.26
C GLY A 86 -12.80 12.29 2.32
N ARG A 87 -13.01 10.97 2.23
CA ARG A 87 -13.89 10.20 3.12
C ARG A 87 -13.13 9.31 4.12
N ARG A 88 -11.87 9.65 4.42
CA ARG A 88 -10.91 8.83 5.22
C ARG A 88 -10.64 7.42 4.66
N LEU A 89 -11.11 7.10 3.45
CA LEU A 89 -10.91 5.80 2.81
C LEU A 89 -9.43 5.52 2.47
N GLY A 90 -8.60 6.56 2.31
CA GLY A 90 -7.14 6.37 2.20
C GLY A 90 -6.51 5.81 3.48
N HIS A 91 -6.98 6.21 4.66
CA HIS A 91 -6.49 5.62 5.91
C HIS A 91 -7.01 4.19 6.08
N ALA A 92 -8.30 3.98 5.80
CA ALA A 92 -8.91 2.66 5.92
C ALA A 92 -8.29 1.64 4.94
N GLY A 93 -8.04 2.05 3.70
CA GLY A 93 -7.38 1.19 2.71
C GLY A 93 -5.93 0.89 3.06
N LEU A 94 -5.14 1.88 3.51
CA LEU A 94 -3.76 1.63 3.94
C LEU A 94 -3.72 0.70 5.17
N ALA A 95 -4.64 0.85 6.11
CA ALA A 95 -4.77 -0.07 7.24
C ALA A 95 -5.05 -1.51 6.77
N ALA A 96 -5.99 -1.70 5.83
CA ALA A 96 -6.29 -3.01 5.27
C ALA A 96 -5.08 -3.64 4.54
N VAL A 97 -4.27 -2.83 3.84
CA VAL A 97 -3.02 -3.30 3.19
C VAL A 97 -1.99 -3.74 4.22
N LEU A 98 -1.83 -3.00 5.32
CA LEU A 98 -0.93 -3.36 6.40
C LEU A 98 -1.36 -4.67 7.09
N ASP A 99 -2.65 -4.87 7.29
CA ASP A 99 -3.19 -6.11 7.85
C ASP A 99 -3.00 -7.30 6.90
N ARG A 100 -3.17 -7.09 5.58
CA ARG A 100 -2.86 -8.09 4.55
C ARG A 100 -1.37 -8.48 4.55
N ALA A 101 -0.48 -7.53 4.75
CA ALA A 101 0.96 -7.79 4.86
C ALA A 101 1.31 -8.57 6.14
N ARG A 102 0.72 -8.20 7.28
CA ARG A 102 0.89 -8.96 8.54
C ARG A 102 0.40 -10.39 8.42
N ALA A 103 -0.78 -10.59 7.83
CA ALA A 103 -1.36 -11.91 7.64
C ALA A 103 -0.50 -12.80 6.72
N ALA A 104 0.28 -12.20 5.82
CA ALA A 104 1.25 -12.89 4.97
C ALA A 104 2.61 -13.16 5.68
N GLY A 105 2.76 -12.75 6.94
CA GLY A 105 3.97 -12.99 7.74
C GLY A 105 5.04 -11.89 7.63
N HIS A 106 4.76 -10.76 6.96
CA HIS A 106 5.72 -9.66 6.90
C HIS A 106 5.83 -8.93 8.24
N THR A 107 7.06 -8.62 8.64
CA THR A 107 7.39 -7.92 9.89
C THR A 107 7.69 -6.44 9.66
N ARG A 108 7.90 -6.02 8.41
CA ARG A 108 8.16 -4.62 8.06
C ARG A 108 7.55 -4.27 6.70
N MET A 109 7.04 -3.05 6.59
CA MET A 109 6.65 -2.45 5.32
C MET A 109 7.56 -1.26 4.98
N ARG A 110 8.00 -1.19 3.73
CA ARG A 110 8.75 -0.07 3.15
C ARG A 110 7.92 0.59 2.04
N LEU A 111 8.08 1.89 1.86
CA LEU A 111 7.62 2.60 0.67
C LEU A 111 8.50 3.83 0.44
N SER A 112 8.38 4.43 -0.74
CA SER A 112 9.00 5.72 -1.05
C SER A 112 7.91 6.73 -1.44
N VAL A 113 8.17 8.01 -1.19
CA VAL A 113 7.25 9.11 -1.48
C VAL A 113 7.99 10.21 -2.25
N VAL A 114 7.46 10.56 -3.42
CA VAL A 114 7.93 11.70 -4.21
C VAL A 114 7.93 12.99 -3.37
N PRO A 115 9.04 13.74 -3.33
CA PRO A 115 9.10 15.02 -2.64
C PRO A 115 7.98 15.96 -3.12
N GLY A 116 7.31 16.63 -2.18
CA GLY A 116 6.16 17.49 -2.47
C GLY A 116 4.80 16.80 -2.50
N ASN A 117 4.74 15.45 -2.48
CA ASN A 117 3.47 14.72 -2.29
C ASN A 117 3.02 14.74 -0.81
N HIS A 118 2.65 15.92 -0.32
CA HIS A 118 2.29 16.14 1.07
C HIS A 118 1.06 15.33 1.51
N VAL A 119 0.18 14.95 0.57
CA VAL A 119 -0.99 14.11 0.87
C VAL A 119 -0.54 12.69 1.22
N ALA A 120 0.30 12.06 0.40
CA ALA A 120 0.83 10.73 0.67
C ALA A 120 1.70 10.73 1.94
N PHE A 121 2.53 11.76 2.12
CA PHE A 121 3.39 11.86 3.29
C PHE A 121 2.59 11.93 4.59
N ARG A 122 1.54 12.77 4.66
CA ARG A 122 0.66 12.84 5.83
C ARG A 122 -0.07 11.53 6.09
N LEU A 123 -0.55 10.86 5.04
CA LEU A 123 -1.20 9.56 5.15
C LEU A 123 -0.25 8.52 5.75
N CYS A 124 0.97 8.41 5.21
CA CYS A 124 1.97 7.44 5.68
C CYS A 124 2.37 7.73 7.13
N ARG A 125 2.69 8.98 7.48
CA ARG A 125 3.05 9.35 8.86
C ARG A 125 1.94 9.06 9.86
N ALA A 126 0.70 9.39 9.54
CA ALA A 126 -0.45 9.08 10.38
C ALA A 126 -0.73 7.58 10.48
N ALA A 127 -0.31 6.80 9.48
CA ALA A 127 -0.28 5.36 9.53
C ALA A 127 0.99 4.80 10.19
N GLY A 128 1.78 5.60 10.92
CA GLY A 128 2.92 5.12 11.71
C GLY A 128 4.18 4.81 10.91
N PHE A 129 4.29 5.27 9.67
CA PHE A 129 5.55 5.22 8.93
C PHE A 129 6.51 6.32 9.40
N GLY A 130 7.78 5.96 9.57
CA GLY A 130 8.88 6.86 9.86
C GLY A 130 9.84 6.96 8.68
N GLU A 131 10.40 8.15 8.46
CA GLU A 131 11.47 8.37 7.48
C GLU A 131 12.73 7.61 7.91
N THR A 132 13.45 7.01 6.96
CA THR A 132 14.72 6.33 7.26
C THR A 132 15.93 7.25 7.12
N GLY A 133 15.78 8.37 6.39
CA GLY A 133 16.87 9.23 5.96
C GLY A 133 17.42 8.87 4.57
N ASP A 134 16.99 7.75 4.00
CA ASP A 134 17.42 7.31 2.67
C ASP A 134 16.55 7.89 1.56
N LEU A 135 17.11 7.91 0.35
CA LEU A 135 16.41 8.24 -0.89
C LEU A 135 16.45 7.06 -1.85
N ASP A 136 15.36 6.86 -2.57
CA ASP A 136 15.20 5.84 -3.62
C ASP A 136 14.74 6.52 -4.90
N ASP A 137 15.61 6.62 -5.92
CA ASP A 137 15.38 7.43 -7.13
C ASP A 137 14.92 8.88 -6.83
N GLY A 138 15.47 9.47 -5.76
CA GLY A 138 15.10 10.81 -5.29
C GLY A 138 13.80 10.88 -4.48
N GLU A 139 13.12 9.77 -4.25
CA GLU A 139 11.96 9.67 -3.37
C GLU A 139 12.36 9.41 -1.91
N ILE A 140 11.62 10.00 -0.96
CA ILE A 140 11.89 9.84 0.47
C ILE A 140 11.46 8.44 0.90
N VAL A 141 12.37 7.68 1.51
CA VAL A 141 12.08 6.31 1.99
C VAL A 141 11.45 6.36 3.39
N LEU A 142 10.35 5.65 3.55
CA LEU A 142 9.67 5.45 4.82
C LEU A 142 9.51 3.96 5.13
N THR A 143 9.57 3.63 6.42
CA THR A 143 9.32 2.27 6.89
C THR A 143 8.37 2.25 8.07
N ARG A 144 7.70 1.11 8.25
CA ARG A 144 6.87 0.82 9.41
C ARG A 144 7.12 -0.61 9.87
N ASP A 145 7.31 -0.77 11.17
CA ASP A 145 7.28 -2.07 11.82
C ASP A 145 5.84 -2.61 11.87
N LEU A 146 5.68 -3.87 11.47
CA LEU A 146 4.40 -4.58 11.42
C LEU A 146 4.25 -5.59 12.55
N THR A 147 5.31 -5.88 13.31
CA THR A 147 5.25 -6.83 14.42
C THR A 147 4.18 -6.41 15.43
N PRO A 148 3.40 -7.37 15.98
CA PRO A 148 2.46 -7.07 17.05
C PRO A 148 3.21 -6.45 18.23
N ALA A 149 2.64 -5.42 18.85
CA ALA A 149 3.27 -4.67 19.94
C ALA A 149 3.52 -5.50 21.22
N ASP A 150 3.20 -6.79 21.25
CA ASP A 150 3.51 -7.70 22.35
C ASP A 150 4.01 -9.06 21.84
N ALA A 151 5.31 -9.10 21.53
CA ALA A 151 6.16 -10.26 21.77
C ALA A 151 7.21 -9.89 22.82
N THR A 152 6.81 -9.14 23.86
CA THR A 152 7.63 -9.01 25.06
C THR A 152 7.59 -10.36 25.76
N THR A 153 8.65 -11.12 25.60
CA THR A 153 8.95 -12.34 26.34
C THR A 153 8.66 -12.11 27.83
N SER A 154 7.65 -12.78 28.38
CA SER A 154 7.66 -13.08 29.82
C SER A 154 8.85 -14.00 30.06
N PRO A 155 9.88 -13.60 30.83
CA PRO A 155 10.79 -14.58 31.39
C PRO A 155 9.99 -15.38 32.41
N GLY A 156 10.10 -16.71 32.33
CA GLY A 156 9.41 -17.61 33.23
C GLY A 156 9.65 -17.28 34.70
N ALA A 157 8.61 -17.49 35.51
CA ALA A 157 8.67 -17.66 36.95
C ALA A 157 7.92 -18.95 37.29
#